data_AF-A0A2W6AA63-F1
#
_entry.id   AF-A0A2W6AA63-F1
#
_cell.length_a   1.000
_cell.length_b   1.000
_cell.length_c   1.000
_cell.angle_alpha   90.00
_cell.angle_beta   90.00
_cell.angle_gamma   90.00
#
_symmetry.space_group_name_H-M   'P 1'
#
loop_
_entity.id
_entity.type
_entity.pdbx_description
1 polymer ?
#
loop_
_entity_poly.entity_id
_entity_poly.type
_entity_poly.pdbx_seq_one_letter_code
_entity_poly.pdbx_strand_id
1 'polypeptide(L)'
;MRKLGTVSLIAVVSLLLFSGMAASTHSQAIGSGLPQHAPATCTPTWSVVTSPNPSTYNNELYGVTAISSSDVWAVGYYASGGSQYTLAENWNGTNWSVVPSPNPGSGNNHLSAVTAISQSDVWAVGNYVSGGNYNTLVEHWNGSSWSVVTSPSPGNSQTVLNSAAAMSPSDVWAVGVYDDSSGNYNTLVEHWNGSSWSVVTSPSPGTTYNQLLGVTAISSSDVWAVGGYDGGTLVEHWNGSSWSVVTSPNPGLYNNELYGVTAISSSDVWAVGYYYDSSGNYNTLAEHWNGTSWSVVPSTNPGTYVNTLYAVTAISPSDVWAVGYYENNMGTNYTLVEHYSGSGCSTPTPRGPTNTPAPTNTPAPTFTPQPTVCPNPFVDITTNIFFHAINYLYCHGDVNGTDPTHYSPAGTATRGQFAKVVVLGFGEQLYTPAGGTQDFTDVPPGYFAYTYIETGFHNGILNGFDPAGCAAHGATYPCYLPNLPITRGQLTKLVVGAAHYPYYTPTTGQTFSDVPPSNVFFVSIETAHNKGVINGYNDNTFRPNNSVRRDEMAQIVYKGVTTP
;
A
#
# COMPACT_ATOMS: atom_id res chain seq x y z
N MET A 1 -5.18 -69.48 -57.55
CA MET A 1 -4.46 -68.19 -57.61
C MET A 1 -4.91 -67.32 -56.44
N ARG A 2 -3.96 -66.98 -55.56
CA ARG A 2 -3.96 -65.98 -54.46
C ARG A 2 -5.30 -65.49 -53.85
N LYS A 3 -5.59 -65.96 -52.63
CA LYS A 3 -5.97 -65.23 -51.39
C LYS A 3 -6.12 -66.22 -50.22
N LEU A 4 -6.24 -65.70 -48.98
CA LEU A 4 -6.24 -66.33 -47.62
C LEU A 4 -4.85 -66.53 -47.00
N GLY A 5 -4.56 -66.24 -45.73
CA GLY A 5 -5.36 -65.80 -44.58
C GLY A 5 -4.89 -66.52 -43.30
N THR A 6 -4.49 -65.75 -42.27
CA THR A 6 -4.55 -65.97 -40.79
C THR A 6 -4.09 -67.29 -40.13
N VAL A 7 -3.46 -67.22 -38.94
CA VAL A 7 -3.99 -67.69 -37.62
C VAL A 7 -2.91 -67.64 -36.50
N SER A 8 -3.42 -67.34 -35.29
CA SER A 8 -2.93 -67.22 -33.91
C SER A 8 -1.89 -68.20 -33.31
N LEU A 9 -1.31 -67.80 -32.17
CA LEU A 9 -1.04 -68.70 -31.03
C LEU A 9 -1.24 -67.97 -29.67
N ILE A 10 -1.98 -68.62 -28.76
CA ILE A 10 -2.16 -68.31 -27.31
C ILE A 10 -1.83 -69.60 -26.55
N ALA A 11 -1.11 -69.51 -25.41
CA ALA A 11 -1.19 -70.31 -24.17
C ALA A 11 0.12 -70.13 -23.34
N VAL A 12 0.21 -69.73 -22.06
CA VAL A 12 -0.43 -70.09 -20.76
C VAL A 12 0.44 -71.06 -19.91
N VAL A 13 1.05 -70.48 -18.84
CA VAL A 13 1.02 -70.89 -17.40
C VAL A 13 2.02 -71.89 -16.75
N SER A 14 2.40 -71.54 -15.49
CA SER A 14 2.80 -72.34 -14.30
C SER A 14 4.28 -72.70 -14.06
N LEU A 15 4.87 -72.82 -12.84
CA LEU A 15 4.55 -72.52 -11.41
C LEU A 15 5.77 -72.97 -10.53
N LEU A 16 5.87 -72.51 -9.26
CA LEU A 16 6.59 -73.06 -8.05
C LEU A 16 8.05 -72.60 -7.77
N LEU A 17 8.33 -71.75 -6.75
CA LEU A 17 8.46 -71.92 -5.27
C LEU A 17 9.84 -72.46 -4.79
N PHE A 18 10.55 -71.72 -3.90
CA PHE A 18 11.06 -72.12 -2.56
C PHE A 18 11.93 -71.03 -1.86
N SER A 19 11.61 -70.76 -0.57
CA SER A 19 12.39 -70.37 0.64
C SER A 19 13.80 -69.72 0.55
N GLY A 20 14.31 -68.84 1.43
CA GLY A 20 14.01 -68.51 2.84
C GLY A 20 15.30 -68.57 3.70
N MET A 21 15.46 -67.62 4.66
CA MET A 21 16.36 -67.56 5.85
C MET A 21 17.70 -66.77 5.85
N ALA A 22 17.59 -65.54 6.42
CA ALA A 22 18.24 -64.96 7.62
C ALA A 22 19.75 -65.15 7.96
N ALA A 23 20.43 -64.02 8.20
CA ALA A 23 21.29 -63.80 9.38
C ALA A 23 21.44 -62.29 9.68
N SER A 24 21.21 -61.93 10.95
CA SER A 24 21.34 -60.59 11.52
C SER A 24 22.61 -60.47 12.36
N THR A 25 23.33 -59.34 12.28
CA THR A 25 24.13 -58.80 13.40
C THR A 25 24.00 -57.28 13.48
N HIS A 26 23.58 -56.81 14.66
CA HIS A 26 23.67 -55.44 15.19
C HIS A 26 25.15 -54.95 15.22
N SER A 27 25.53 -53.68 15.33
CA SER A 27 24.91 -52.38 15.56
C SER A 27 26.01 -51.34 15.31
N GLN A 28 25.68 -50.16 14.80
CA GLN A 28 26.13 -48.88 15.39
C GLN A 28 25.33 -47.73 14.77
N ALA A 29 24.59 -47.03 15.64
CA ALA A 29 23.81 -45.86 15.33
C ALA A 29 24.73 -44.64 15.19
N ILE A 30 24.50 -43.84 14.16
CA ILE A 30 24.95 -42.44 14.07
C ILE A 30 23.73 -41.64 13.61
N GLY A 31 23.30 -40.72 14.47
CA GLY A 31 22.05 -39.98 14.33
C GLY A 31 21.97 -39.18 13.04
N SER A 32 20.94 -39.45 12.24
CA SER A 32 20.52 -38.63 11.12
C SER A 32 19.68 -37.46 11.64
N GLY A 33 20.33 -36.38 12.06
CA GLY A 33 19.68 -35.07 12.08
C GLY A 33 19.49 -34.62 10.64
N LEU A 34 18.26 -34.73 10.12
CA LEU A 34 17.87 -34.09 8.87
C LEU A 34 18.04 -32.58 9.04
N PRO A 35 18.80 -31.87 8.18
CA PRO A 35 18.70 -30.42 8.12
C PRO A 35 17.28 -30.08 7.63
N GLN A 36 16.52 -29.38 8.47
CA GLN A 36 15.28 -28.73 8.06
C GLN A 36 15.59 -27.87 6.82
N HIS A 37 14.87 -28.12 5.72
CA HIS A 37 14.91 -27.23 4.57
C HIS A 37 14.42 -25.86 5.03
N ALA A 38 15.29 -24.86 4.94
CA ALA A 38 14.86 -23.47 4.99
C ALA A 38 13.88 -23.24 3.82
N PRO A 39 12.73 -22.59 4.05
CA PRO A 39 11.79 -22.27 2.98
C PRO A 39 12.49 -21.41 1.93
N ALA A 40 12.20 -21.70 0.65
CA ALA A 40 12.68 -20.91 -0.47
C ALA A 40 12.27 -19.45 -0.27
N THR A 41 13.25 -18.57 -0.12
CA THR A 41 13.02 -17.13 -0.11
C THR A 41 12.72 -16.70 -1.54
N CYS A 42 11.46 -16.48 -1.85
CA CYS A 42 11.06 -15.75 -3.04
C CYS A 42 11.53 -14.30 -2.87
N THR A 43 12.68 -13.95 -3.44
CA THR A 43 13.11 -12.55 -3.49
C THR A 43 12.26 -11.84 -4.54
N PRO A 44 11.49 -10.79 -4.18
CA PRO A 44 10.80 -9.96 -5.16
C PRO A 44 11.82 -9.40 -6.14
N THR A 45 11.57 -9.50 -7.45
CA THR A 45 12.44 -8.95 -8.48
C THR A 45 11.69 -7.94 -9.33
N TRP A 46 12.35 -6.82 -9.63
CA TRP A 46 11.88 -5.91 -10.67
C TRP A 46 11.98 -6.60 -12.02
N SER A 47 10.93 -6.47 -12.82
CA SER A 47 10.91 -6.93 -14.20
C SER A 47 10.32 -5.83 -15.07
N VAL A 48 10.85 -5.71 -16.28
CA VAL A 48 10.29 -4.78 -17.27
C VAL A 48 8.96 -5.34 -17.73
N VAL A 49 7.91 -4.56 -17.55
CA VAL A 49 6.58 -4.84 -18.08
C VAL A 49 6.38 -3.95 -19.29
N THR A 50 6.01 -4.55 -20.42
CA THR A 50 5.76 -3.79 -21.65
C THR A 50 4.48 -2.98 -21.52
N SER A 51 4.53 -1.72 -21.95
CA SER A 51 3.35 -0.86 -22.13
C SER A 51 3.20 -0.41 -23.58
N PRO A 52 2.00 0.01 -24.03
CA PRO A 52 1.78 0.45 -25.39
C PRO A 52 2.43 1.81 -25.67
N ASN A 53 2.92 2.03 -26.90
CA ASN A 53 3.21 3.37 -27.42
C ASN A 53 2.14 3.71 -28.48
N PRO A 54 1.31 4.75 -28.29
CA PRO A 54 0.31 5.15 -29.28
C PRO A 54 0.89 5.61 -30.63
N SER A 55 2.19 5.86 -30.70
CA SER A 55 2.89 6.41 -31.86
C SER A 55 4.23 5.73 -32.13
N THR A 56 4.96 6.20 -33.15
CA THR A 56 6.37 5.81 -33.41
C THR A 56 7.38 6.80 -32.82
N TYR A 57 6.92 7.84 -32.12
CA TYR A 57 7.78 8.85 -31.50
C TYR A 57 7.89 8.61 -29.98
N ASN A 58 8.62 9.49 -29.31
CA ASN A 58 8.86 9.42 -27.88
C ASN A 58 7.55 9.47 -27.08
N ASN A 59 7.52 8.71 -25.98
CA ASN A 59 6.48 8.73 -24.96
C ASN A 59 7.13 8.57 -23.59
N GLU A 60 6.56 9.22 -22.58
CA GLU A 60 7.06 9.19 -21.21
C GLU A 60 5.87 9.16 -20.24
N LEU A 61 6.04 8.46 -19.11
CA LEU A 61 5.09 8.42 -18.00
C LEU A 61 5.74 9.13 -16.81
N TYR A 62 5.00 10.07 -16.20
CA TYR A 62 5.46 10.93 -15.11
C TYR A 62 4.85 10.57 -13.76
N GLY A 63 3.58 10.16 -13.74
CA GLY A 63 2.85 9.80 -12.52
C GLY A 63 2.39 8.36 -12.52
N VAL A 64 2.32 7.74 -11.34
CA VAL A 64 1.69 6.43 -11.13
C VAL A 64 0.90 6.42 -9.82
N THR A 65 -0.26 5.76 -9.83
CA THR A 65 -1.03 5.47 -8.61
C THR A 65 -1.61 4.07 -8.68
N ALA A 66 -1.59 3.34 -7.57
CA ALA A 66 -2.11 1.98 -7.47
C ALA A 66 -3.35 1.96 -6.59
N ILE A 67 -4.46 1.48 -7.14
CA ILE A 67 -5.72 1.24 -6.41
C ILE A 67 -5.76 -0.22 -5.95
N SER A 68 -5.27 -1.13 -6.79
CA SER A 68 -5.11 -2.56 -6.49
C SER A 68 -3.98 -3.16 -7.32
N SER A 69 -3.64 -4.44 -7.09
CA SER A 69 -2.69 -5.17 -7.94
C SER A 69 -3.13 -5.27 -9.41
N SER A 70 -4.41 -5.01 -9.68
CA SER A 70 -5.05 -5.08 -11.00
C SER A 70 -5.69 -3.77 -11.45
N ASP A 71 -5.40 -2.67 -10.77
CA ASP A 71 -5.85 -1.34 -11.17
C ASP A 71 -4.79 -0.34 -10.75
N VAL A 72 -3.90 -0.05 -11.69
CA VAL A 72 -2.83 0.94 -11.55
C VAL A 72 -2.96 1.90 -12.71
N TRP A 73 -2.90 3.19 -12.42
CA TRP A 73 -2.92 4.24 -13.43
C TRP A 73 -1.54 4.83 -13.56
N ALA A 74 -1.11 5.05 -14.80
CA ALA A 74 0.06 5.83 -15.12
C ALA A 74 -0.32 6.94 -16.10
N VAL A 75 0.26 8.12 -15.92
CA VAL A 75 -0.02 9.28 -16.77
C VAL A 75 1.25 9.96 -17.24
N GLY A 76 1.19 10.61 -18.39
CA GLY A 76 2.31 11.32 -18.99
C GLY A 76 1.94 11.90 -20.36
N TYR A 77 2.81 11.69 -21.34
CA TYR A 77 2.57 12.12 -22.71
C TYR A 77 3.07 11.12 -23.77
N TYR A 78 2.55 11.24 -24.99
CA TYR A 78 3.14 10.66 -26.18
C TYR A 78 3.23 11.70 -27.30
N ALA A 79 4.28 11.63 -28.12
CA ALA A 79 4.45 12.55 -29.25
C ALA A 79 3.80 12.02 -30.52
N SER A 80 3.14 12.86 -31.31
CA SER A 80 2.63 12.50 -32.63
C SER A 80 2.53 13.72 -33.53
N GLY A 81 2.96 13.61 -34.78
CA GLY A 81 2.82 14.68 -35.77
C GLY A 81 3.49 16.02 -35.38
N GLY A 82 4.51 15.99 -34.51
CA GLY A 82 5.22 17.19 -34.03
C GLY A 82 4.61 17.86 -32.79
N SER A 83 3.60 17.26 -32.17
CA SER A 83 2.99 17.73 -30.91
C SER A 83 2.95 16.62 -29.85
N GLN A 84 2.86 17.01 -28.58
CA GLN A 84 2.69 16.09 -27.47
C GLN A 84 1.22 16.01 -27.03
N TYR A 85 0.74 14.80 -26.80
CA TYR A 85 -0.62 14.49 -26.37
C TYR A 85 -0.58 13.80 -25.01
N THR A 86 -1.64 13.95 -24.23
CA THR A 86 -1.82 13.25 -22.97
C THR A 86 -1.71 11.74 -23.16
N LEU A 87 -1.05 11.07 -22.23
CA LEU A 87 -1.03 9.62 -22.15
C LEU A 87 -1.62 9.22 -20.80
N ALA A 88 -2.67 8.41 -20.82
CA ALA A 88 -3.19 7.73 -19.64
C ALA A 88 -3.21 6.23 -19.94
N GLU A 89 -2.57 5.45 -19.07
CA GLU A 89 -2.52 4.01 -19.17
C GLU A 89 -3.11 3.37 -17.91
N ASN A 90 -3.86 2.29 -18.10
CA ASN A 90 -4.41 1.50 -17.01
C ASN A 90 -3.89 0.07 -17.06
N TRP A 91 -3.39 -0.40 -15.92
CA TRP A 91 -2.96 -1.76 -15.67
C TRP A 91 -4.13 -2.57 -15.14
N ASN A 92 -4.45 -3.67 -15.83
CA ASN A 92 -5.55 -4.55 -15.45
C ASN A 92 -5.12 -5.78 -14.62
N GLY A 93 -3.88 -5.82 -14.11
CA GLY A 93 -3.30 -6.99 -13.43
C GLY A 93 -2.39 -7.84 -14.30
N THR A 94 -2.47 -7.67 -15.62
CA THR A 94 -1.67 -8.45 -16.58
C THR A 94 -1.02 -7.61 -17.67
N ASN A 95 -1.70 -6.56 -18.13
CA ASN A 95 -1.24 -5.73 -19.24
C ASN A 95 -1.62 -4.27 -19.01
N TRP A 96 -0.78 -3.37 -19.50
CA TRP A 96 -1.10 -1.96 -19.65
C TRP A 96 -1.93 -1.75 -20.90
N SER A 97 -2.97 -0.92 -20.81
CA SER A 97 -3.74 -0.47 -21.96
C SER A 97 -3.87 1.05 -21.95
N VAL A 98 -3.76 1.67 -23.12
CA VAL A 98 -3.96 3.12 -23.28
C VAL A 98 -5.44 3.40 -23.15
N VAL A 99 -5.79 4.29 -22.24
CA VAL A 99 -7.14 4.80 -22.06
C VAL A 99 -7.21 6.19 -22.67
N PRO A 100 -8.14 6.47 -23.60
CA PRO A 100 -8.25 7.79 -24.21
C PRO A 100 -8.44 8.90 -23.17
N SER A 101 -7.58 9.94 -23.25
CA SER A 101 -7.67 11.15 -22.46
C SER A 101 -7.84 12.41 -23.35
N PRO A 102 -8.55 13.44 -22.87
CA PRO A 102 -8.70 14.72 -23.56
C PRO A 102 -7.38 15.44 -23.89
N ASN A 103 -7.41 16.23 -24.96
CA ASN A 103 -6.26 17.06 -25.39
C ASN A 103 -6.78 18.46 -25.76
N PRO A 104 -7.10 19.32 -24.76
CA PRO A 104 -7.76 20.60 -25.01
C PRO A 104 -6.84 21.65 -25.66
N GLY A 105 -5.52 21.49 -25.55
CA GLY A 105 -4.54 22.41 -26.11
C GLY A 105 -4.35 22.24 -27.61
N SER A 106 -4.11 23.37 -28.29
CA SER A 106 -3.69 23.39 -29.69
C SER A 106 -2.20 23.03 -29.87
N GLY A 107 -1.43 22.99 -28.78
CA GLY A 107 -0.02 22.58 -28.75
C GLY A 107 0.20 21.31 -27.93
N ASN A 108 1.20 21.33 -27.04
CA ASN A 108 1.55 20.19 -26.19
C ASN A 108 0.55 20.05 -25.02
N ASN A 109 0.19 18.81 -24.68
CA ASN A 109 -0.69 18.46 -23.57
C ASN A 109 0.00 17.39 -22.72
N HIS A 110 0.19 17.64 -21.42
CA HIS A 110 0.90 16.75 -20.50
C HIS A 110 0.08 16.51 -19.23
N LEU A 111 0.19 15.29 -18.69
CA LEU A 111 -0.25 14.96 -17.34
C LEU A 111 1.00 14.69 -16.48
N SER A 112 1.20 15.49 -15.44
CA SER A 112 2.37 15.46 -14.56
C SER A 112 2.20 14.47 -13.41
N ALA A 113 0.98 14.36 -12.86
CA ALA A 113 0.69 13.50 -11.72
C ALA A 113 -0.71 12.89 -11.80
N VAL A 114 -0.88 11.74 -11.13
CA VAL A 114 -2.15 11.04 -11.00
C VAL A 114 -2.36 10.59 -9.56
N THR A 115 -3.58 10.75 -9.06
CA THR A 115 -4.01 10.28 -7.74
C THR A 115 -5.36 9.60 -7.85
N ALA A 116 -5.62 8.61 -7.00
CA ALA A 116 -6.83 7.81 -7.08
C ALA A 116 -7.51 7.70 -5.71
N ILE A 117 -8.82 7.89 -5.72
CA ILE A 117 -9.70 7.67 -4.57
C ILE A 117 -10.37 6.30 -4.70
N SER A 118 -10.78 5.93 -5.92
CA SER A 118 -11.38 4.65 -6.23
C SER A 118 -11.17 4.29 -7.71
N GLN A 119 -11.58 3.09 -8.14
CA GLN A 119 -11.54 2.66 -9.55
C GLN A 119 -12.34 3.58 -10.49
N SER A 120 -13.31 4.31 -9.94
CA SER A 120 -14.17 5.25 -10.66
C SER A 120 -13.95 6.70 -10.29
N ASP A 121 -12.86 7.01 -9.58
CA ASP A 121 -12.55 8.35 -9.14
C ASP A 121 -11.02 8.52 -9.11
N VAL A 122 -10.48 8.92 -10.26
CA VAL A 122 -9.05 9.16 -10.47
C VAL A 122 -8.88 10.56 -11.04
N TRP A 123 -7.92 11.29 -10.50
CA TRP A 123 -7.60 12.65 -10.90
C TRP A 123 -6.21 12.69 -11.48
N ALA A 124 -6.06 13.33 -12.64
CA ALA A 124 -4.77 13.64 -13.23
C ALA A 124 -4.63 15.14 -13.39
N VAL A 125 -3.43 15.66 -13.10
CA VAL A 125 -3.13 17.08 -13.22
C VAL A 125 -1.89 17.30 -14.08
N GLY A 126 -1.81 18.44 -14.75
CA GLY A 126 -0.68 18.81 -15.58
C GLY A 126 -0.93 20.16 -16.26
N ASN A 127 -0.61 20.22 -17.56
CA ASN A 127 -0.76 21.45 -18.34
C ASN A 127 -1.08 21.18 -19.81
N TYR A 128 -1.61 22.19 -20.48
CA TYR A 128 -1.74 22.20 -21.93
C TYR A 128 -1.37 23.56 -22.52
N VAL A 129 -0.91 23.56 -23.77
CA VAL A 129 -0.54 24.77 -24.50
C VAL A 129 -1.70 25.22 -25.39
N SER A 130 -2.15 26.46 -25.19
CA SER A 130 -3.16 27.12 -26.03
C SER A 130 -2.79 28.59 -26.24
N GLY A 131 -2.84 29.05 -27.48
CA GLY A 131 -2.46 30.43 -27.83
C GLY A 131 -1.00 30.78 -27.52
N GLY A 132 -0.13 29.78 -27.34
CA GLY A 132 1.28 29.95 -26.94
C GLY A 132 1.52 29.98 -25.42
N ASN A 133 0.46 29.91 -24.61
CA ASN A 133 0.54 29.93 -23.14
C ASN A 133 0.32 28.54 -22.56
N TYR A 134 0.95 28.25 -21.42
CA TYR A 134 0.71 27.05 -20.63
C TYR A 134 -0.44 27.31 -19.66
N ASN A 135 -1.45 26.44 -19.70
CA ASN A 135 -2.63 26.48 -18.85
C ASN A 135 -2.71 25.20 -18.03
N THR A 136 -3.36 25.23 -16.87
CA THR A 136 -3.58 24.03 -16.05
C THR A 136 -4.44 23.03 -16.80
N LEU A 137 -4.08 21.75 -16.71
CA LEU A 137 -4.91 20.64 -17.15
C LEU A 137 -5.31 19.83 -15.92
N VAL A 138 -6.61 19.69 -15.68
CA VAL A 138 -7.15 18.74 -14.71
C VAL A 138 -8.10 17.82 -15.44
N GLU A 139 -7.86 16.53 -15.33
CA GLU A 139 -8.73 15.49 -15.87
C GLU A 139 -9.26 14.61 -14.75
N HIS A 140 -10.54 14.23 -14.87
CA HIS A 140 -11.22 13.35 -13.94
C HIS A 140 -11.76 12.12 -14.66
N TRP A 141 -11.41 10.96 -14.13
CA TRP A 141 -11.93 9.66 -14.51
C TRP A 141 -13.13 9.31 -13.63
N ASN A 142 -14.28 9.08 -14.26
CA ASN A 142 -15.53 8.76 -13.58
C ASN A 142 -15.86 7.24 -13.55
N GLY A 143 -14.90 6.37 -13.87
CA GLY A 143 -15.12 4.93 -14.04
C GLY A 143 -15.38 4.49 -15.47
N SER A 144 -15.56 5.43 -16.41
CA SER A 144 -15.84 5.10 -17.81
C SER A 144 -15.06 5.92 -18.82
N SER A 145 -14.79 7.19 -18.52
CA SER A 145 -14.09 8.12 -19.42
C SER A 145 -13.37 9.20 -18.64
N TRP A 146 -12.26 9.67 -19.19
CA TRP A 146 -11.60 10.89 -18.76
C TRP A 146 -12.33 12.10 -19.31
N SER A 147 -12.49 13.12 -18.47
CA SER A 147 -13.06 14.41 -18.87
C SER A 147 -12.27 15.55 -18.26
N VAL A 148 -12.14 16.65 -19.01
CA VAL A 148 -11.50 17.87 -18.49
C VAL A 148 -12.42 18.51 -17.46
N VAL A 149 -11.88 18.78 -16.28
CA VAL A 149 -12.53 19.59 -15.25
C VAL A 149 -11.90 20.97 -15.26
N THR A 150 -12.72 22.01 -15.25
CA THR A 150 -12.21 23.39 -15.28
C THR A 150 -11.44 23.72 -14.00
N SER A 151 -10.20 24.19 -14.18
CA SER A 151 -9.30 24.70 -13.15
C SER A 151 -8.88 26.14 -13.46
N PRO A 152 -8.60 26.96 -12.43
CA PRO A 152 -7.98 28.27 -12.61
C PRO A 152 -6.65 28.23 -13.38
N SER A 153 -6.34 29.30 -14.10
CA SER A 153 -5.03 29.53 -14.72
C SER A 153 -4.62 31.00 -14.53
N PRO A 154 -4.14 31.38 -13.33
CA PRO A 154 -3.89 32.78 -12.97
C PRO A 154 -2.65 33.39 -13.64
N GLY A 155 -1.78 32.57 -14.23
CA GLY A 155 -0.53 33.02 -14.85
C GLY A 155 -0.74 33.85 -16.11
N ASN A 156 0.23 34.71 -16.39
CA ASN A 156 0.23 35.54 -17.60
C ASN A 156 0.58 34.75 -18.86
N SER A 157 1.57 33.86 -18.76
CA SER A 157 2.03 33.01 -19.87
C SER A 157 2.22 31.54 -19.48
N GLN A 158 2.42 31.26 -18.19
CA GLN A 158 2.64 29.94 -17.66
C GLN A 158 1.83 29.70 -16.39
N THR A 159 0.96 28.70 -16.43
CA THR A 159 0.37 28.07 -15.25
C THR A 159 0.47 26.55 -15.40
N VAL A 160 1.08 25.88 -14.44
CA VAL A 160 1.34 24.42 -14.48
C VAL A 160 1.02 23.80 -13.13
N LEU A 161 0.40 22.61 -13.14
CA LEU A 161 0.26 21.76 -11.96
C LEU A 161 1.29 20.62 -12.03
N ASN A 162 2.02 20.41 -10.95
CA ASN A 162 3.12 19.45 -10.84
C ASN A 162 2.72 18.18 -10.09
N SER A 163 1.90 18.30 -9.04
CA SER A 163 1.52 17.17 -8.19
C SER A 163 0.10 17.32 -7.64
N ALA A 164 -0.54 16.20 -7.29
CA ALA A 164 -1.87 16.16 -6.71
C ALA A 164 -1.99 15.10 -5.61
N ALA A 165 -2.81 15.40 -4.60
CA ALA A 165 -3.17 14.49 -3.52
C ALA A 165 -4.68 14.52 -3.31
N ALA A 166 -5.31 13.34 -3.25
CA ALA A 166 -6.74 13.20 -3.03
C ALA A 166 -7.02 12.51 -1.69
N MET A 167 -7.93 13.08 -0.91
CA MET A 167 -8.42 12.52 0.35
C MET A 167 -9.84 11.95 0.21
N SER A 168 -10.66 12.57 -0.63
CA SER A 168 -12.04 12.17 -0.89
C SER A 168 -12.52 12.71 -2.24
N PRO A 169 -13.67 12.27 -2.77
CA PRO A 169 -14.25 12.82 -4.00
C PRO A 169 -14.49 14.34 -3.98
N SER A 170 -14.52 14.93 -2.78
CA SER A 170 -14.73 16.36 -2.54
C SER A 170 -13.55 17.07 -1.90
N ASP A 171 -12.38 16.45 -1.88
CA ASP A 171 -11.18 17.02 -1.26
C ASP A 171 -9.94 16.52 -2.01
N VAL A 172 -9.53 17.32 -3.00
CA VAL A 172 -8.34 17.08 -3.81
C VAL A 172 -7.52 18.36 -3.85
N TRP A 173 -6.22 18.22 -3.62
CA TRP A 173 -5.25 19.30 -3.67
C TRP A 173 -4.35 19.11 -4.87
N ALA A 174 -4.04 20.20 -5.56
CA ALA A 174 -3.04 20.23 -6.62
C ALA A 174 -2.08 21.39 -6.38
N VAL A 175 -0.79 21.18 -6.63
CA VAL A 175 0.24 22.19 -6.43
C VAL A 175 1.09 22.37 -7.68
N GLY A 176 1.65 23.55 -7.83
CA GLY A 176 2.45 23.88 -9.01
C GLY A 176 3.05 25.29 -8.97
N VAL A 177 3.04 25.93 -10.14
CA VAL A 177 3.67 27.23 -10.37
C VAL A 177 2.89 28.06 -11.39
N TYR A 178 2.92 29.38 -11.22
CA TYR A 178 2.44 30.33 -12.23
C TYR A 178 3.32 31.58 -12.32
N ASP A 179 3.34 32.24 -13.48
CA ASP A 179 4.05 33.53 -13.66
C ASP A 179 3.14 34.74 -13.42
N ASP A 180 3.65 35.77 -12.74
CA ASP A 180 2.95 37.05 -12.62
C ASP A 180 3.15 37.95 -13.85
N SER A 181 2.54 39.14 -13.86
CA SER A 181 2.69 40.12 -14.95
C SER A 181 4.12 40.64 -15.15
N SER A 182 5.00 40.43 -14.18
CA SER A 182 6.42 40.80 -14.24
C SER A 182 7.30 39.63 -14.70
N GLY A 183 6.72 38.44 -14.89
CA GLY A 183 7.42 37.21 -15.25
C GLY A 183 8.06 36.48 -14.07
N ASN A 184 7.71 36.82 -12.82
CA ASN A 184 8.19 36.09 -11.64
C ASN A 184 7.34 34.86 -11.39
N TYR A 185 7.97 33.76 -11.00
CA TYR A 185 7.29 32.51 -10.66
C TYR A 185 6.82 32.51 -9.20
N ASN A 186 5.55 32.14 -9.01
CA ASN A 186 4.85 32.07 -7.74
C ASN A 186 4.32 30.65 -7.51
N THR A 187 4.19 30.27 -6.24
CA THR A 187 3.54 29.00 -5.88
C THR A 187 2.09 28.99 -6.35
N LEU A 188 1.63 27.86 -6.86
CA LEU A 188 0.22 27.60 -7.14
C LEU A 188 -0.27 26.50 -6.21
N VAL A 189 -1.37 26.77 -5.51
CA VAL A 189 -2.15 25.74 -4.82
C VAL A 189 -3.59 25.85 -5.26
N GLU A 190 -4.16 24.76 -5.75
CA GLU A 190 -5.58 24.65 -6.07
C GLU A 190 -6.24 23.59 -5.20
N HIS A 191 -7.47 23.86 -4.78
CA HIS A 191 -8.29 22.96 -3.98
C HIS A 191 -9.64 22.68 -4.65
N TRP A 192 -9.97 21.40 -4.76
CA TRP A 192 -11.27 20.90 -5.17
C TRP A 192 -12.14 20.66 -3.95
N ASN A 193 -13.30 21.32 -3.94
CA ASN A 193 -14.27 21.24 -2.84
C ASN A 193 -15.44 20.26 -3.11
N GLY A 194 -15.35 19.43 -4.15
CA GLY A 194 -16.47 18.59 -4.61
C GLY A 194 -17.33 19.19 -5.71
N SER A 195 -17.09 20.44 -6.11
CA SER A 195 -17.86 21.10 -7.18
C SER A 195 -17.03 21.99 -8.10
N SER A 196 -16.00 22.64 -7.57
CA SER A 196 -15.12 23.52 -8.36
C SER A 196 -13.71 23.55 -7.80
N TRP A 197 -12.73 23.67 -8.68
CA TRP A 197 -11.36 24.03 -8.31
C TRP A 197 -11.28 25.53 -8.02
N SER A 198 -10.51 25.89 -6.99
CA SER A 198 -10.24 27.28 -6.66
C SER A 198 -8.79 27.43 -6.20
N VAL A 199 -8.18 28.57 -6.52
CA VAL A 199 -6.84 28.92 -6.03
C VAL A 199 -6.94 29.21 -4.53
N VAL A 200 -6.11 28.54 -3.74
CA VAL A 200 -5.91 28.81 -2.32
C VAL A 200 -4.60 29.57 -2.15
N THR A 201 -4.62 30.65 -1.38
CA THR A 201 -3.42 31.47 -1.19
C THR A 201 -2.32 30.68 -0.46
N SER A 202 -1.15 30.62 -1.08
CA SER A 202 0.10 30.06 -0.56
C SER A 202 1.20 31.13 -0.50
N PRO A 203 2.16 31.02 0.44
CA PRO A 203 3.36 31.85 0.45
C PRO A 203 4.21 31.75 -0.83
N SER A 204 4.85 32.87 -1.20
CA SER A 204 5.91 32.94 -2.22
C SER A 204 7.08 33.74 -1.62
N PRO A 205 7.94 33.13 -0.78
CA PRO A 205 8.99 33.85 -0.05
C PRO A 205 10.15 34.35 -0.95
N GLY A 206 10.34 33.75 -2.12
CA GLY A 206 11.29 34.15 -3.15
C GLY A 206 10.83 35.37 -3.93
N THR A 207 11.79 36.15 -4.43
CA THR A 207 11.53 37.40 -5.15
C THR A 207 11.18 37.19 -6.62
N THR A 208 11.76 36.17 -7.24
CA THR A 208 11.68 35.89 -8.68
C THR A 208 11.25 34.45 -8.96
N TYR A 209 11.55 33.54 -8.03
CA TYR A 209 11.29 32.12 -8.22
C TYR A 209 10.71 31.47 -6.98
N ASN A 210 9.56 30.83 -7.17
CA ASN A 210 8.87 30.00 -6.19
C ASN A 210 8.09 28.92 -6.95
N GLN A 211 8.18 27.68 -6.50
CA GLN A 211 7.35 26.60 -7.03
C GLN A 211 7.10 25.51 -6.00
N LEU A 212 5.97 24.82 -6.15
CA LEU A 212 5.67 23.59 -5.44
C LEU A 212 5.68 22.43 -6.43
N LEU A 213 6.32 21.33 -6.04
CA LEU A 213 6.62 20.17 -6.88
C LEU A 213 5.97 18.90 -6.37
N GLY A 214 5.80 18.76 -5.05
CA GLY A 214 5.16 17.60 -4.42
C GLY A 214 4.11 18.03 -3.41
N VAL A 215 3.04 17.25 -3.28
CA VAL A 215 2.00 17.44 -2.25
C VAL A 215 1.56 16.10 -1.67
N THR A 216 1.31 16.07 -0.35
CA THR A 216 0.69 14.94 0.34
C THR A 216 -0.35 15.46 1.33
N ALA A 217 -1.46 14.73 1.46
CA ALA A 217 -2.55 15.10 2.35
C ALA A 217 -2.75 14.00 3.40
N ILE A 218 -2.82 14.41 4.66
CA ILE A 218 -3.08 13.53 5.81
C ILE A 218 -4.55 13.64 6.22
N SER A 219 -5.08 14.87 6.15
CA SER A 219 -6.50 15.18 6.37
C SER A 219 -6.86 16.48 5.63
N SER A 220 -8.15 16.84 5.62
CA SER A 220 -8.62 18.12 5.05
C SER A 220 -8.00 19.36 5.72
N SER A 221 -7.43 19.19 6.92
CA SER A 221 -6.77 20.24 7.70
C SER A 221 -5.28 20.02 7.91
N ASP A 222 -4.67 19.06 7.20
CA ASP A 222 -3.26 18.74 7.35
C ASP A 222 -2.71 18.27 6.00
N VAL A 223 -2.11 19.20 5.27
CA VAL A 223 -1.56 18.98 3.93
C VAL A 223 -0.16 19.59 3.90
N TRP A 224 0.78 18.86 3.31
CA TRP A 224 2.17 19.28 3.16
C TRP A 224 2.51 19.41 1.69
N ALA A 225 3.14 20.53 1.33
CA ALA A 225 3.65 20.75 -0.01
C ALA A 225 5.14 21.09 0.06
N VAL A 226 5.90 20.62 -0.93
CA VAL A 226 7.35 20.82 -1.02
C VAL A 226 7.76 21.30 -2.40
N GLY A 227 8.86 22.03 -2.47
CA GLY A 227 9.40 22.58 -3.71
C GLY A 227 10.69 23.36 -3.50
N GLY A 228 10.81 24.47 -4.22
CA GLY A 228 11.99 25.33 -4.19
C GLY A 228 11.65 26.80 -4.44
N TYR A 229 12.50 27.69 -3.94
CA TYR A 229 12.44 29.12 -4.18
C TYR A 229 13.86 29.71 -4.22
N ASP A 230 14.00 31.02 -4.50
CA ASP A 230 15.31 31.69 -4.56
C ASP A 230 16.21 31.48 -3.32
N GLY A 231 15.60 31.22 -2.15
CA GLY A 231 16.30 31.00 -0.88
C GLY A 231 16.55 29.53 -0.52
N GLY A 232 16.21 28.57 -1.40
CA GLY A 232 16.44 27.13 -1.21
C GLY A 232 15.16 26.29 -1.18
N THR A 233 15.11 25.27 -0.33
CA THR A 233 13.97 24.37 -0.17
C THR A 233 12.73 25.12 0.30
N LEU A 234 11.60 24.88 -0.34
CA LEU A 234 10.31 25.38 0.12
C LEU A 234 9.50 24.23 0.72
N VAL A 235 9.09 24.37 1.99
CA VAL A 235 8.13 23.48 2.62
C VAL A 235 6.98 24.32 3.16
N GLU A 236 5.76 23.96 2.77
CA GLU A 236 4.55 24.62 3.24
C GLU A 236 3.62 23.62 3.93
N HIS A 237 2.97 24.07 4.99
CA HIS A 237 2.00 23.30 5.76
C HIS A 237 0.65 24.01 5.83
N TRP A 238 -0.40 23.28 5.47
CA TRP A 238 -1.78 23.67 5.62
C TRP A 238 -2.32 23.18 6.97
N ASN A 239 -2.84 24.11 7.76
CA ASN A 239 -3.38 23.82 9.09
C ASN A 239 -4.92 23.74 9.15
N GLY A 240 -5.59 23.65 7.99
CA GLY A 240 -7.06 23.74 7.89
C GLY A 240 -7.61 25.13 7.64
N SER A 241 -6.77 26.17 7.61
CA SER A 241 -7.21 27.55 7.35
C SER A 241 -6.25 28.37 6.50
N SER A 242 -4.95 28.15 6.63
CA SER A 242 -3.93 28.88 5.87
C SER A 242 -2.70 28.03 5.63
N TRP A 243 -2.07 28.22 4.47
CA TRP A 243 -0.72 27.73 4.21
C TRP A 243 0.31 28.61 4.92
N SER A 244 1.34 27.98 5.47
CA SER A 244 2.45 28.67 6.10
C SER A 244 3.77 27.98 5.76
N VAL A 245 4.83 28.77 5.58
CA VAL A 245 6.18 28.23 5.36
C VAL A 245 6.68 27.60 6.64
N VAL A 246 7.14 26.35 6.55
CA VAL A 246 7.84 25.64 7.62
C VAL A 246 9.32 25.61 7.28
N THR A 247 10.18 25.98 8.22
CA THR A 247 11.63 26.02 7.98
C THR A 247 12.18 24.62 7.75
N SER A 248 12.86 24.44 6.62
CA SER A 248 13.59 23.25 6.21
C SER A 248 15.10 23.51 6.07
N PRO A 249 15.95 22.48 6.27
CA PRO A 249 17.36 22.56 5.97
C PRO A 249 17.68 22.97 4.53
N ASN A 250 18.85 23.59 4.38
CA ASN A 250 19.43 24.00 3.10
C ASN A 250 20.93 23.68 3.14
N PRO A 251 21.32 22.39 3.03
CA PRO A 251 22.72 21.98 3.18
C PRO A 251 23.62 22.51 2.05
N GLY A 252 23.05 22.78 0.87
CA GLY A 252 23.75 23.35 -0.25
C GLY A 252 23.97 24.86 -0.13
N LEU A 253 25.10 25.33 -0.67
CA LEU A 253 25.41 26.76 -0.74
C LEU A 253 24.65 27.50 -1.85
N TYR A 254 24.09 26.75 -2.80
CA TYR A 254 23.29 27.28 -3.91
C TYR A 254 21.87 26.70 -3.85
N ASN A 255 21.29 26.29 -4.98
CA ASN A 255 19.92 25.80 -5.00
C ASN A 255 19.80 24.53 -4.15
N ASN A 256 18.69 24.45 -3.43
CA ASN A 256 18.23 23.25 -2.76
C ASN A 256 16.77 23.10 -3.17
N GLU A 257 16.33 21.90 -3.50
CA GLU A 257 15.00 21.69 -4.05
C GLU A 257 14.45 20.33 -3.63
N LEU A 258 13.17 20.28 -3.29
CA LEU A 258 12.45 19.07 -2.91
C LEU A 258 11.41 18.73 -3.98
N TYR A 259 11.44 17.50 -4.48
CA TYR A 259 10.53 17.02 -5.52
C TYR A 259 9.38 16.17 -4.95
N GLY A 260 9.71 15.22 -4.08
CA GLY A 260 8.76 14.24 -3.55
C GLY A 260 8.49 14.48 -2.07
N VAL A 261 7.24 14.27 -1.64
CA VAL A 261 6.85 14.28 -0.22
C VAL A 261 5.89 13.15 0.08
N THR A 262 6.03 12.54 1.25
CA THR A 262 5.09 11.55 1.79
C THR A 262 4.92 11.77 3.29
N ALA A 263 3.71 11.51 3.79
CA ALA A 263 3.40 11.66 5.20
C ALA A 263 2.84 10.37 5.78
N ILE A 264 3.41 9.92 6.89
CA ILE A 264 2.87 8.81 7.70
C ILE A 264 1.90 9.37 8.75
N SER A 265 2.23 10.53 9.31
CA SER A 265 1.41 11.25 10.30
C SER A 265 1.74 12.73 10.29
N SER A 266 0.98 13.54 11.03
CA SER A 266 1.25 14.98 11.19
C SER A 266 2.63 15.28 11.80
N SER A 267 3.21 14.30 12.49
CA SER A 267 4.53 14.35 13.10
C SER A 267 5.59 13.52 12.39
N ASP A 268 5.29 12.98 11.21
CA ASP A 268 6.21 12.15 10.46
C ASP A 268 6.01 12.33 8.95
N VAL A 269 6.83 13.20 8.38
CA VAL A 269 6.79 13.58 6.97
C VAL A 269 8.19 13.48 6.40
N TRP A 270 8.31 12.89 5.21
CA TRP A 270 9.57 12.73 4.50
C TRP A 270 9.52 13.51 3.19
N ALA A 271 10.59 14.23 2.89
CA ALA A 271 10.76 14.93 1.64
C ALA A 271 12.10 14.58 1.00
N VAL A 272 12.14 14.49 -0.33
CA VAL A 272 13.36 14.15 -1.06
C VAL A 272 13.55 15.06 -2.27
N GLY A 273 14.82 15.24 -2.65
CA GLY A 273 15.21 16.11 -3.74
C GLY A 273 16.72 16.12 -3.95
N TYR A 274 17.27 17.32 -4.17
CA TYR A 274 18.72 17.51 -4.32
C TYR A 274 19.18 18.86 -3.76
N TYR A 275 20.50 19.00 -3.59
CA TYR A 275 21.16 20.26 -3.30
C TYR A 275 22.51 20.38 -4.02
N TYR A 276 22.98 21.60 -4.21
CA TYR A 276 24.32 21.87 -4.73
C TYR A 276 25.37 21.97 -3.61
N ASP A 277 26.43 21.16 -3.70
CA ASP A 277 27.58 21.33 -2.82
C ASP A 277 28.44 22.57 -3.20
N SER A 278 29.48 22.83 -2.41
CA SER A 278 30.41 23.95 -2.66
C SER A 278 31.18 23.87 -3.98
N SER A 279 31.21 22.70 -4.60
CA SER A 279 31.87 22.45 -5.88
C SER A 279 30.88 22.52 -7.07
N GLY A 280 29.59 22.71 -6.80
CA GLY A 280 28.53 22.77 -7.80
C GLY A 280 27.99 21.40 -8.23
N ASN A 281 28.26 20.32 -7.48
CA ASN A 281 27.69 19.01 -7.77
C ASN A 281 26.32 18.85 -7.12
N TYR A 282 25.44 18.09 -7.77
CA TYR A 282 24.12 17.74 -7.26
C TYR A 282 24.27 16.53 -6.35
N ASN A 283 23.85 16.71 -5.11
CA ASN A 283 23.79 15.65 -4.12
C ASN A 283 22.33 15.40 -3.74
N THR A 284 22.01 14.16 -3.42
CA THR A 284 20.70 13.79 -2.91
C THR A 284 20.37 14.56 -1.63
N LEU A 285 19.13 15.01 -1.53
CA LEU A 285 18.58 15.60 -0.32
C LEU A 285 17.46 14.69 0.18
N ALA A 286 17.55 14.25 1.43
CA ALA A 286 16.47 13.59 2.14
C ALA A 286 16.27 14.33 3.47
N GLU A 287 15.04 14.76 3.74
CA GLU A 287 14.68 15.46 4.97
C GLU A 287 13.54 14.75 5.68
N HIS A 288 13.61 14.74 7.01
CA HIS A 288 12.60 14.14 7.87
C HIS A 288 12.06 15.16 8.88
N TRP A 289 10.74 15.29 8.92
CA TRP A 289 9.99 16.02 9.92
C TRP A 289 9.61 15.09 11.06
N ASN A 290 10.00 15.47 12.29
CA ASN A 290 9.73 14.70 13.49
C ASN A 290 8.56 15.23 14.35
N GLY A 291 7.72 16.12 13.78
CA GLY A 291 6.67 16.82 14.52
C GLY A 291 7.07 18.18 15.07
N THR A 292 8.36 18.53 15.05
CA THR A 292 8.85 19.81 15.56
C THR A 292 9.83 20.53 14.64
N SER A 293 10.68 19.80 13.93
CA SER A 293 11.67 20.37 13.02
C SER A 293 12.01 19.41 11.90
N TRP A 294 12.32 19.95 10.72
CA TRP A 294 12.95 19.21 9.64
C TRP A 294 14.44 19.02 9.92
N SER A 295 14.96 17.84 9.58
CA SER A 295 16.38 17.51 9.67
C SER A 295 16.84 16.72 8.45
N VAL A 296 18.08 16.96 8.01
CA VAL A 296 18.67 16.19 6.91
C VAL A 296 18.98 14.78 7.39
N VAL A 297 18.51 13.79 6.64
CA VAL A 297 18.85 12.39 6.83
C VAL A 297 19.94 12.01 5.81
N PRO A 298 21.04 11.36 6.25
CA PRO A 298 22.10 10.97 5.33
C PRO A 298 21.58 10.10 4.18
N SER A 299 21.93 10.50 2.96
CA SER A 299 21.59 9.83 1.72
C SER A 299 22.86 9.61 0.88
N THR A 300 22.85 8.61 0.01
CA THR A 300 24.05 8.20 -0.73
C THR A 300 24.20 8.97 -2.04
N ASN A 301 25.45 9.26 -2.42
CA ASN A 301 25.79 10.00 -3.64
C ASN A 301 26.73 9.16 -4.52
N PRO A 302 26.22 8.09 -5.19
CA PRO A 302 27.05 7.18 -5.97
C PRO A 302 27.58 7.79 -7.28
N GLY A 303 26.89 8.80 -7.82
CA GLY A 303 27.30 9.58 -8.98
C GLY A 303 28.34 10.63 -8.62
N THR A 304 29.19 10.94 -9.59
CA THR A 304 30.32 11.87 -9.37
C THR A 304 29.91 13.33 -9.40
N TYR A 305 28.91 13.67 -10.22
CA TYR A 305 28.48 15.06 -10.42
C TYR A 305 26.98 15.27 -10.17
N VAL A 306 26.17 14.24 -10.44
CA VAL A 306 24.72 14.35 -10.34
C VAL A 306 24.14 13.18 -9.56
N ASN A 307 23.38 13.50 -8.52
CA ASN A 307 22.59 12.58 -7.72
C ASN A 307 21.29 13.30 -7.33
N THR A 308 20.16 12.72 -7.69
CA THR A 308 18.85 13.36 -7.47
C THR A 308 17.83 12.31 -7.07
N LEU A 309 16.99 12.63 -6.08
CA LEU A 309 15.79 11.87 -5.72
C LEU A 309 14.54 12.64 -6.19
N TYR A 310 13.58 11.95 -6.80
CA TYR A 310 12.36 12.54 -7.36
C TYR A 310 11.11 12.16 -6.60
N ALA A 311 11.04 10.95 -6.05
CA ALA A 311 9.86 10.45 -5.36
C ALA A 311 10.24 9.70 -4.09
N VAL A 312 9.34 9.74 -3.11
CA VAL A 312 9.47 9.06 -1.82
C VAL A 312 8.14 8.45 -1.41
N THR A 313 8.19 7.29 -0.79
CA THR A 313 7.04 6.65 -0.14
C THR A 313 7.49 6.01 1.17
N ALA A 314 6.60 5.95 2.14
CA ALA A 314 6.88 5.39 3.44
C ALA A 314 5.71 4.54 3.93
N ILE A 315 6.03 3.39 4.52
CA ILE A 315 5.04 2.50 5.15
C ILE A 315 5.15 2.61 6.68
N SER A 316 6.31 3.04 7.18
CA SER A 316 6.55 3.32 8.60
C SER A 316 7.66 4.36 8.77
N PRO A 317 7.84 4.95 9.96
CA PRO A 317 8.95 5.88 10.25
C PRO A 317 10.34 5.33 9.96
N SER A 318 10.47 4.01 9.94
CA SER A 318 11.73 3.28 9.74
C SER A 318 11.76 2.45 8.46
N ASP A 319 10.81 2.66 7.54
CA ASP A 319 10.73 1.97 6.25
C ASP A 319 10.29 2.96 5.18
N VAL A 320 11.29 3.63 4.61
CA VAL A 320 11.12 4.70 3.63
C VAL A 320 11.92 4.37 2.39
N TRP A 321 11.29 4.51 1.23
CA TRP A 321 11.87 4.24 -0.07
C TRP A 321 11.90 5.52 -0.89
N ALA A 322 13.07 5.87 -1.41
CA ALA A 322 13.25 7.00 -2.30
C ALA A 322 13.85 6.54 -3.63
N VAL A 323 13.45 7.18 -4.71
CA VAL A 323 13.90 6.83 -6.06
C VAL A 323 14.29 8.06 -6.86
N GLY A 324 15.23 7.88 -7.78
CA GLY A 324 15.69 8.92 -8.69
C GLY A 324 16.79 8.41 -9.61
N TYR A 325 17.82 9.22 -9.85
CA TYR A 325 18.93 8.83 -10.71
C TYR A 325 20.27 9.43 -10.25
N TYR A 326 21.35 8.87 -10.77
CA TYR A 326 22.68 9.44 -10.66
C TYR A 326 23.43 9.35 -11.99
N GLU A 327 24.41 10.22 -12.18
CA GLU A 327 25.27 10.24 -13.36
C GLU A 327 26.67 9.68 -13.04
N ASN A 328 27.13 8.72 -13.85
CA ASN A 328 28.49 8.19 -13.73
C ASN A 328 29.54 9.14 -14.34
N ASN A 329 30.82 8.81 -14.18
CA ASN A 329 31.94 9.64 -14.64
C ASN A 329 32.04 9.79 -16.17
N MET A 330 31.19 9.09 -16.93
CA MET A 330 31.11 9.13 -18.38
C MET A 330 29.86 9.88 -18.87
N GLY A 331 29.07 10.50 -17.98
CA GLY A 331 27.85 11.22 -18.35
C GLY A 331 26.65 10.31 -18.59
N THR A 332 26.67 9.07 -18.09
CA THR A 332 25.57 8.10 -18.25
C THR A 332 24.70 8.07 -17.00
N ASN A 333 23.38 8.21 -17.18
CA ASN A 333 22.39 8.14 -16.12
C ASN A 333 22.08 6.69 -15.71
N TYR A 334 22.03 6.44 -14.41
CA TYR A 334 21.62 5.18 -13.78
C TYR A 334 20.49 5.44 -12.79
N THR A 335 19.61 4.45 -12.63
CA THR A 335 18.55 4.52 -11.61
C THR A 335 19.15 4.48 -10.21
N LEU A 336 18.59 5.29 -9.32
CA LEU A 336 18.90 5.30 -7.89
C LEU A 336 17.66 4.85 -7.12
N VAL A 337 17.85 3.89 -6.21
CA VAL A 337 16.84 3.46 -5.25
C VAL A 337 17.51 3.40 -3.90
N GLU A 338 16.95 4.14 -2.94
CA GLU A 338 17.42 4.15 -1.56
C GLU A 338 16.34 3.61 -0.63
N HIS A 339 16.77 2.81 0.35
CA HIS A 339 15.92 2.30 1.41
C HIS A 339 16.47 2.74 2.76
N TYR A 340 15.69 3.53 3.48
CA TYR A 340 15.96 3.86 4.87
C TYR A 340 15.32 2.80 5.76
N SER A 341 16.17 2.04 6.45
CA SER A 341 15.78 1.15 7.53
C SER A 341 16.31 1.70 8.85
N GLY A 342 15.42 2.01 9.81
CA GLY A 342 15.77 2.63 11.10
C GLY A 342 16.75 1.81 11.98
N SER A 343 17.03 0.57 11.59
CA SER A 343 18.12 -0.25 12.11
C SER A 343 19.33 -0.17 11.18
N GLY A 344 20.44 0.43 11.61
CA GLY A 344 21.68 0.48 10.83
C GLY A 344 22.05 -0.90 10.25
N CYS A 345 22.14 -0.99 8.93
CA CYS A 345 22.19 -2.27 8.23
C CYS A 345 23.59 -2.89 8.24
N SER A 346 23.67 -4.19 8.53
CA SER A 346 24.85 -5.03 8.29
C SER A 346 24.75 -5.61 6.88
N THR A 347 25.62 -5.21 5.95
CA THR A 347 25.64 -5.71 4.57
C THR A 347 26.31 -7.09 4.48
N PRO A 348 25.69 -8.13 3.87
CA PRO A 348 26.37 -9.38 3.53
C PRO A 348 27.17 -9.21 2.22
N THR A 349 28.41 -9.70 2.22
CA THR A 349 29.38 -9.56 1.13
C THR A 349 29.15 -10.58 0.00
N PRO A 350 29.26 -10.22 -1.30
CA PRO A 350 29.03 -11.17 -2.40
C PRO A 350 30.19 -12.17 -2.57
N ARG A 351 29.88 -13.46 -2.80
CA ARG A 351 30.84 -14.50 -3.21
C ARG A 351 30.72 -14.76 -4.71
N GLY A 352 31.85 -14.70 -5.42
CA GLY A 352 31.94 -14.74 -6.90
C GLY A 352 31.54 -16.07 -7.56
N PRO A 353 31.37 -16.07 -8.90
CA PRO A 353 30.70 -17.12 -9.65
C PRO A 353 31.64 -18.29 -9.99
N THR A 354 31.10 -19.52 -9.94
CA THR A 354 31.74 -20.71 -10.53
C THR A 354 30.81 -21.31 -11.57
N ASN A 355 31.34 -21.54 -12.77
CA ASN A 355 30.65 -22.08 -13.95
C ASN A 355 30.28 -23.56 -13.80
N THR A 356 29.03 -23.93 -14.11
CA THR A 356 28.61 -25.31 -14.51
C THR A 356 27.25 -25.22 -15.26
N PRO A 357 26.85 -26.22 -16.07
CA PRO A 357 26.49 -26.03 -17.48
C PRO A 357 24.97 -25.96 -17.70
N ALA A 358 24.57 -25.44 -18.86
CA ALA A 358 23.20 -25.26 -19.29
C ALA A 358 22.36 -26.56 -19.23
N PRO A 359 21.12 -26.53 -18.70
CA PRO A 359 20.22 -27.67 -18.69
C PRO A 359 19.46 -27.82 -20.03
N THR A 360 19.31 -29.07 -20.43
CA THR A 360 18.61 -29.53 -21.63
C THR A 360 17.09 -29.39 -21.47
N ASN A 361 16.43 -28.86 -22.50
CA ASN A 361 14.97 -28.67 -22.58
C ASN A 361 14.18 -29.99 -22.46
N THR A 362 13.18 -30.02 -21.58
CA THR A 362 12.05 -30.96 -21.62
C THR A 362 10.75 -30.15 -21.50
N PRO A 363 9.66 -30.48 -22.24
CA PRO A 363 8.53 -29.57 -22.44
C PRO A 363 7.66 -29.41 -21.19
N ALA A 364 7.22 -28.17 -20.94
CA ALA A 364 6.30 -27.80 -19.86
C ALA A 364 4.87 -28.32 -20.11
N PRO A 365 4.12 -28.72 -19.07
CA PRO A 365 2.68 -28.93 -19.15
C PRO A 365 1.94 -27.59 -19.22
N THR A 366 0.90 -27.57 -20.06
CA THR A 366 0.01 -26.44 -20.31
C THR A 366 -0.81 -26.08 -19.07
N PHE A 367 -0.68 -24.85 -18.57
CA PHE A 367 -1.59 -24.28 -17.57
C PHE A 367 -2.51 -23.24 -18.22
N THR A 368 -3.81 -23.44 -18.05
CA THR A 368 -4.91 -22.46 -18.21
C THR A 368 -4.97 -21.50 -17.00
N PRO A 369 -5.67 -20.34 -17.10
CA PRO A 369 -5.14 -19.02 -16.70
C PRO A 369 -5.32 -18.57 -15.24
N GLN A 370 -4.52 -17.53 -14.95
CA GLN A 370 -4.36 -16.62 -13.81
C GLN A 370 -5.65 -16.08 -13.11
N PRO A 371 -5.51 -15.53 -11.88
CA PRO A 371 -6.60 -15.21 -10.96
C PRO A 371 -7.34 -13.93 -11.33
N THR A 372 -8.66 -14.00 -11.14
CA THR A 372 -9.66 -12.94 -11.23
C THR A 372 -9.31 -11.70 -10.40
N VAL A 373 -9.37 -10.52 -11.03
CA VAL A 373 -9.62 -9.22 -10.37
C VAL A 373 -10.74 -9.43 -9.35
N CYS A 374 -10.59 -8.93 -8.13
CA CYS A 374 -11.64 -8.99 -7.11
C CYS A 374 -12.48 -7.71 -7.17
N PRO A 375 -13.61 -7.70 -7.92
CA PRO A 375 -14.53 -6.57 -7.93
C PRO A 375 -15.21 -6.43 -6.58
N ASN A 376 -15.40 -5.20 -6.10
CA ASN A 376 -16.28 -4.95 -4.96
C ASN A 376 -17.73 -5.30 -5.36
N PRO A 377 -18.37 -6.31 -4.75
CA PRO A 377 -19.75 -6.65 -5.09
C PRO A 377 -20.74 -5.83 -4.27
N PHE A 378 -20.29 -5.13 -3.22
CA PHE A 378 -21.15 -4.52 -2.21
C PHE A 378 -21.51 -3.07 -2.56
N VAL A 379 -22.81 -2.82 -2.79
CA VAL A 379 -23.32 -1.49 -3.19
C VAL A 379 -23.44 -0.51 -2.03
N ASP A 380 -23.49 -1.03 -0.79
CA ASP A 380 -23.77 -0.27 0.44
C ASP A 380 -22.52 0.22 1.17
N ILE A 381 -21.33 0.03 0.58
CA ILE A 381 -20.05 0.47 1.16
C ILE A 381 -19.27 1.44 0.28
N THR A 382 -19.78 1.81 -0.89
CA THR A 382 -19.09 2.66 -1.87
C THR A 382 -18.70 4.02 -1.32
N THR A 383 -19.46 4.56 -0.35
CA THR A 383 -19.16 5.80 0.36
C THR A 383 -18.77 5.57 1.84
N ASN A 384 -18.55 4.32 2.25
CA ASN A 384 -18.19 4.01 3.62
C ASN A 384 -16.72 4.36 3.89
N ILE A 385 -16.43 5.02 5.00
CA ILE A 385 -15.08 5.45 5.37
C ILE A 385 -14.08 4.28 5.54
N PHE A 386 -14.58 3.06 5.76
CA PHE A 386 -13.80 1.83 5.87
C PHE A 386 -13.86 0.96 4.59
N PHE A 387 -14.29 1.54 3.46
CA PHE A 387 -14.39 0.85 2.16
C PHE A 387 -13.14 0.05 1.81
N HIS A 388 -11.96 0.68 1.92
CA HIS A 388 -10.70 0.05 1.54
C HIS A 388 -10.43 -1.22 2.35
N ALA A 389 -10.63 -1.16 3.67
CA ALA A 389 -10.45 -2.31 4.55
C ALA A 389 -11.46 -3.44 4.27
N ILE A 390 -12.72 -3.08 4.02
CA ILE A 390 -13.77 -4.06 3.68
C ILE A 390 -13.45 -4.76 2.35
N ASN A 391 -13.06 -4.00 1.33
CA ASN A 391 -12.74 -4.55 0.02
C ASN A 391 -11.47 -5.41 0.05
N TYR A 392 -10.42 -4.96 0.75
CA TYR A 392 -9.20 -5.73 0.95
C TYR A 392 -9.51 -7.12 1.54
N LEU A 393 -10.20 -7.15 2.68
CA LEU A 393 -10.54 -8.41 3.35
C LEU A 393 -11.48 -9.28 2.51
N TYR A 394 -12.36 -8.69 1.69
CA TYR A 394 -13.22 -9.44 0.78
C TYR A 394 -12.40 -10.13 -0.31
N CYS A 395 -11.43 -9.42 -0.87
CA CYS A 395 -10.55 -9.93 -1.91
C CYS A 395 -9.58 -11.02 -1.44
N HIS A 396 -9.23 -11.00 -0.17
CA HIS A 396 -8.49 -12.06 0.47
C HIS A 396 -9.38 -13.23 0.93
N GLY A 397 -10.72 -13.13 0.79
CA GLY A 397 -11.68 -14.16 1.17
C GLY A 397 -11.98 -14.21 2.67
N ASP A 398 -11.55 -13.20 3.41
CA ASP A 398 -11.65 -13.12 4.87
C ASP A 398 -13.06 -12.71 5.30
N VAL A 399 -13.65 -11.74 4.60
CA VAL A 399 -15.03 -11.26 4.85
C VAL A 399 -15.96 -11.55 3.68
N ASN A 400 -17.24 -11.70 3.99
CA ASN A 400 -18.33 -11.80 3.01
C ASN A 400 -19.45 -10.80 3.38
N GLY A 401 -20.28 -10.48 2.40
CA GLY A 401 -21.49 -9.70 2.60
C GLY A 401 -22.59 -10.47 3.33
N THR A 402 -23.62 -9.74 3.75
CA THR A 402 -24.88 -10.31 4.23
C THR A 402 -25.71 -10.90 3.10
N ASP A 403 -25.49 -10.41 1.88
CA ASP A 403 -25.98 -10.98 0.63
C ASP A 403 -24.96 -10.70 -0.49
N PRO A 404 -25.19 -11.18 -1.73
CA PRO A 404 -24.23 -11.00 -2.82
C PRO A 404 -23.89 -9.55 -3.15
N THR A 405 -24.73 -8.57 -2.78
CA THR A 405 -24.52 -7.16 -3.11
C THR A 405 -24.51 -6.23 -1.90
N HIS A 406 -24.67 -6.72 -0.67
CA HIS A 406 -24.64 -5.87 0.53
C HIS A 406 -23.70 -6.43 1.58
N TYR A 407 -22.83 -5.56 2.11
CA TYR A 407 -21.94 -5.87 3.22
C TYR A 407 -22.60 -5.69 4.59
N SER A 408 -23.58 -4.78 4.68
CA SER A 408 -24.22 -4.26 5.89
C SER A 408 -23.21 -3.64 6.87
N PRO A 409 -22.54 -2.52 6.52
CA PRO A 409 -21.44 -1.95 7.30
C PRO A 409 -21.83 -1.61 8.75
N ALA A 410 -23.03 -1.08 8.96
CA ALA A 410 -23.54 -0.72 10.29
C ALA A 410 -24.04 -1.92 11.12
N GLY A 411 -24.12 -3.11 10.52
CA GLY A 411 -24.59 -4.31 11.19
C GLY A 411 -23.68 -4.74 12.34
N THR A 412 -24.26 -5.34 13.38
CA THR A 412 -23.49 -5.97 14.45
C THR A 412 -23.00 -7.35 13.99
N ALA A 413 -21.71 -7.63 14.16
CA ALA A 413 -21.16 -8.96 13.89
C ALA A 413 -21.05 -9.81 15.17
N THR A 414 -21.13 -11.13 15.01
CA THR A 414 -21.05 -12.09 16.11
C THR A 414 -19.62 -12.56 16.35
N ARG A 415 -19.29 -12.98 17.57
CA ARG A 415 -17.96 -13.51 17.93
C ARG A 415 -17.45 -14.59 16.96
N GLY A 416 -18.32 -15.47 16.48
CA GLY A 416 -17.96 -16.48 15.49
C GLY A 416 -17.59 -15.90 14.11
N GLN A 417 -18.28 -14.84 13.67
CA GLN A 417 -17.90 -14.12 12.44
C GLN A 417 -16.52 -13.47 12.61
N PHE A 418 -16.25 -12.86 13.77
CA PHE A 418 -14.95 -12.25 14.06
C PHE A 418 -13.81 -13.28 14.12
N ALA A 419 -14.02 -14.43 14.76
CA ALA A 419 -13.02 -15.50 14.80
C ALA A 419 -12.62 -15.93 13.39
N LYS A 420 -13.62 -16.10 12.49
CA LYS A 420 -13.36 -16.38 11.08
C LYS A 420 -12.48 -15.32 10.43
N VAL A 421 -12.87 -14.05 10.54
CA VAL A 421 -12.20 -12.95 9.84
C VAL A 421 -10.76 -12.76 10.33
N VAL A 422 -10.52 -12.87 11.65
CA VAL A 422 -9.16 -12.76 12.21
C VAL A 422 -8.28 -13.93 11.78
N VAL A 423 -8.77 -15.17 11.89
CA VAL A 423 -7.99 -16.37 11.51
C VAL A 423 -7.64 -16.36 10.02
N LEU A 424 -8.59 -15.99 9.16
CA LEU A 424 -8.35 -15.89 7.72
C LEU A 424 -7.41 -14.73 7.39
N GLY A 425 -7.67 -13.53 7.92
CA GLY A 425 -6.89 -12.33 7.61
C GLY A 425 -5.42 -12.43 8.01
N PHE A 426 -5.10 -13.11 9.10
CA PHE A 426 -3.72 -13.37 9.53
C PHE A 426 -3.10 -14.64 8.91
N GLY A 427 -3.83 -15.34 8.02
CA GLY A 427 -3.31 -16.51 7.31
C GLY A 427 -3.00 -17.71 8.21
N GLU A 428 -3.72 -17.84 9.33
CA GLU A 428 -3.49 -18.89 10.32
C GLU A 428 -3.71 -20.28 9.73
N GLN A 429 -2.81 -21.21 10.03
CA GLN A 429 -2.96 -22.60 9.58
C GLN A 429 -4.16 -23.24 10.29
N LEU A 430 -5.18 -23.60 9.50
CA LEU A 430 -6.42 -24.16 10.03
C LEU A 430 -6.17 -25.46 10.81
N TYR A 431 -6.81 -25.55 11.98
CA TYR A 431 -6.75 -26.68 12.90
C TYR A 431 -8.16 -27.08 13.34
N THR A 432 -8.38 -28.39 13.45
CA THR A 432 -9.54 -28.98 14.15
C THR A 432 -9.09 -30.23 14.90
N PRO A 433 -9.65 -30.51 16.10
CA PRO A 433 -9.32 -31.73 16.84
C PRO A 433 -9.64 -33.02 16.07
N ALA A 434 -8.80 -34.04 16.24
CA ALA A 434 -8.94 -35.33 15.57
C ALA A 434 -10.24 -36.04 15.99
N GLY A 435 -10.94 -36.63 15.01
CA GLY A 435 -12.20 -37.35 15.26
C GLY A 435 -13.44 -36.46 15.32
N GLY A 436 -13.34 -35.16 14.98
CA GLY A 436 -14.48 -34.26 14.93
C GLY A 436 -15.02 -33.88 16.31
N THR A 437 -14.14 -33.88 17.32
CA THR A 437 -14.46 -33.40 18.67
C THR A 437 -14.29 -31.89 18.74
N GLN A 438 -15.14 -31.21 19.52
CA GLN A 438 -15.09 -29.76 19.74
C GLN A 438 -14.40 -29.41 21.06
N ASP A 439 -13.63 -28.33 21.09
CA ASP A 439 -13.07 -27.78 22.34
C ASP A 439 -14.08 -26.92 23.11
N PHE A 440 -15.08 -26.36 22.42
CA PHE A 440 -16.20 -25.63 23.03
C PHE A 440 -17.53 -26.36 22.80
N THR A 441 -18.27 -26.60 23.87
CA THR A 441 -19.50 -27.39 23.83
C THR A 441 -20.62 -26.79 22.99
N ASP A 442 -20.58 -25.47 22.80
CA ASP A 442 -21.54 -24.67 22.03
C ASP A 442 -21.07 -24.33 20.61
N VAL A 443 -19.99 -24.97 20.14
CA VAL A 443 -19.44 -24.82 18.79
C VAL A 443 -19.35 -26.19 18.11
N PRO A 444 -20.49 -26.77 17.68
CA PRO A 444 -20.51 -28.08 17.04
C PRO A 444 -19.70 -28.11 15.74
N PRO A 445 -19.15 -29.27 15.32
CA PRO A 445 -18.40 -29.40 14.06
C PRO A 445 -19.15 -28.91 12.80
N GLY A 446 -20.48 -28.87 12.85
CA GLY A 446 -21.33 -28.33 11.78
C GLY A 446 -21.52 -26.80 11.81
N TYR A 447 -21.00 -26.10 12.81
CA TYR A 447 -21.10 -24.64 12.91
C TYR A 447 -20.14 -23.97 11.92
N PHE A 448 -20.61 -22.95 11.20
CA PHE A 448 -19.84 -22.35 10.09
C PHE A 448 -18.47 -21.81 10.51
N ALA A 449 -18.32 -21.39 11.77
CA ALA A 449 -17.05 -20.88 12.29
C ALA A 449 -16.29 -21.88 13.17
N TYR A 450 -16.73 -23.15 13.23
CA TYR A 450 -16.09 -24.20 14.03
C TYR A 450 -14.58 -24.25 13.80
N THR A 451 -14.15 -24.48 12.56
CA THR A 451 -12.73 -24.60 12.22
C THR A 451 -11.92 -23.36 12.63
N TYR A 452 -12.47 -22.16 12.46
CA TYR A 452 -11.75 -20.93 12.81
C TYR A 452 -11.69 -20.70 14.31
N ILE A 453 -12.74 -21.07 15.05
CA ILE A 453 -12.74 -20.99 16.51
C ILE A 453 -11.74 -21.99 17.10
N GLU A 454 -11.73 -23.23 16.60
CA GLU A 454 -10.74 -24.25 16.99
C GLU A 454 -9.31 -23.80 16.68
N THR A 455 -9.08 -23.24 15.48
CA THR A 455 -7.78 -22.70 15.08
C THR A 455 -7.31 -21.58 16.00
N GLY A 456 -8.16 -20.59 16.25
CA GLY A 456 -7.82 -19.47 17.10
C GLY A 456 -7.59 -19.89 18.56
N PHE A 457 -8.31 -20.91 19.05
CA PHE A 457 -8.10 -21.44 20.40
C PHE A 457 -6.77 -22.18 20.50
N HIS A 458 -6.50 -23.08 19.56
CA HIS A 458 -5.26 -23.87 19.52
C HIS A 458 -4.02 -22.97 19.37
N ASN A 459 -4.10 -21.90 18.59
CA ASN A 459 -3.00 -20.96 18.38
C ASN A 459 -2.92 -19.88 19.47
N GLY A 460 -3.78 -19.93 20.50
CA GLY A 460 -3.75 -18.98 21.62
C GLY A 460 -4.27 -17.57 21.32
N ILE A 461 -4.90 -17.38 20.16
CA ILE A 461 -5.44 -16.10 19.66
C ILE A 461 -6.74 -15.73 20.37
N LEU A 462 -7.60 -16.73 20.62
CA LEU A 462 -8.87 -16.53 21.31
C LEU A 462 -9.03 -17.51 22.48
N ASN A 463 -9.98 -17.20 23.36
CA ASN A 463 -10.35 -18.04 24.50
C ASN A 463 -11.88 -18.06 24.65
N GLY A 464 -12.38 -19.12 25.27
CA GLY A 464 -13.78 -19.22 25.70
C GLY A 464 -14.09 -18.36 26.92
N PHE A 465 -15.36 -18.41 27.33
CA PHE A 465 -15.79 -17.84 28.60
C PHE A 465 -15.46 -18.78 29.76
N ASP A 466 -15.33 -18.19 30.94
CA ASP A 466 -15.21 -18.94 32.19
C ASP A 466 -16.55 -19.63 32.54
N PRO A 467 -16.57 -20.56 33.51
CA PRO A 467 -17.80 -21.28 33.87
C PRO A 467 -18.97 -20.38 34.24
N ALA A 468 -18.70 -19.24 34.90
CA ALA A 468 -19.72 -18.27 35.28
C ALA A 468 -20.30 -17.55 34.05
N GLY A 469 -19.45 -17.12 33.11
CA GLY A 469 -19.85 -16.50 31.86
C GLY A 469 -20.66 -17.43 30.97
N CYS A 470 -20.31 -18.72 30.91
CA CYS A 470 -21.11 -19.74 30.22
C CYS A 470 -22.49 -19.89 30.87
N ALA A 471 -22.54 -20.07 32.19
CA ALA A 471 -23.80 -20.22 32.91
C ALA A 471 -24.71 -18.99 32.77
N ALA A 472 -24.15 -17.78 32.79
CA ALA A 472 -24.90 -16.52 32.61
C ALA A 472 -25.60 -16.42 31.25
N HIS A 473 -25.12 -17.16 30.24
CA HIS A 473 -25.70 -17.21 28.91
C HIS A 473 -26.39 -18.55 28.61
N GLY A 474 -26.62 -19.38 29.63
CA GLY A 474 -27.30 -20.67 29.49
C GLY A 474 -26.51 -21.71 28.69
N ALA A 475 -25.19 -21.57 28.59
CA ALA A 475 -24.31 -22.52 27.89
C ALA A 475 -23.56 -23.42 28.88
N THR A 476 -23.24 -24.64 28.44
CA THR A 476 -22.42 -25.59 29.19
C THR A 476 -20.94 -25.20 29.08
N TYR A 477 -20.16 -25.30 30.16
CA TYR A 477 -18.71 -25.06 30.08
C TYR A 477 -17.99 -26.32 29.55
N PRO A 478 -16.94 -26.20 28.72
CA PRO A 478 -16.40 -24.96 28.11
C PRO A 478 -17.30 -24.40 27.01
N CYS A 479 -17.42 -23.06 26.91
CA CYS A 479 -18.21 -22.38 25.87
C CYS A 479 -17.48 -21.18 25.26
N TYR A 480 -17.79 -20.86 24.01
CA TYR A 480 -17.24 -19.70 23.28
C TYR A 480 -18.27 -18.58 23.05
N LEU A 481 -19.56 -18.92 23.07
CA LEU A 481 -20.72 -18.06 22.82
C LEU A 481 -20.65 -17.38 21.44
N PRO A 482 -20.57 -18.14 20.34
CA PRO A 482 -20.22 -17.62 19.01
C PRO A 482 -21.27 -16.68 18.40
N ASN A 483 -22.51 -16.69 18.90
CA ASN A 483 -23.61 -15.88 18.37
C ASN A 483 -23.78 -14.53 19.08
N LEU A 484 -23.03 -14.28 20.16
CA LEU A 484 -23.09 -12.99 20.84
C LEU A 484 -22.32 -11.93 20.04
N PRO A 485 -22.74 -10.65 20.11
CA PRO A 485 -21.92 -9.53 19.66
C PRO A 485 -20.54 -9.54 20.33
N ILE A 486 -19.48 -9.23 19.57
CA ILE A 486 -18.17 -8.99 20.17
C ILE A 486 -18.05 -7.53 20.62
N THR A 487 -17.30 -7.30 21.69
CA THR A 487 -16.94 -5.95 22.13
C THR A 487 -15.64 -5.46 21.50
N ARG A 488 -15.42 -4.15 21.47
CA ARG A 488 -14.19 -3.51 20.95
C ARG A 488 -12.94 -4.07 21.62
N GLY A 489 -12.94 -4.18 22.95
CA GLY A 489 -11.79 -4.71 23.70
C GLY A 489 -11.49 -6.18 23.39
N GLN A 490 -12.54 -7.01 23.25
CA GLN A 490 -12.38 -8.40 22.85
C GLN A 490 -11.78 -8.54 21.45
N LEU A 491 -12.29 -7.79 20.47
CA LEU A 491 -11.74 -7.79 19.11
C LEU A 491 -10.27 -7.39 19.10
N THR A 492 -9.93 -6.30 19.79
CA THR A 492 -8.55 -5.81 19.85
C THR A 492 -7.61 -6.86 20.45
N LYS A 493 -8.03 -7.57 21.50
CA LYS A 493 -7.26 -8.69 22.04
C LYS A 493 -6.99 -9.77 21.01
N LEU A 494 -8.01 -10.16 20.22
CA LEU A 494 -7.87 -11.17 19.17
C LEU A 494 -6.86 -10.73 18.10
N VAL A 495 -6.97 -9.48 17.63
CA VAL A 495 -6.08 -8.93 16.59
C VAL A 495 -4.63 -8.82 17.08
N VAL A 496 -4.41 -8.33 18.30
CA VAL A 496 -3.07 -8.27 18.90
C VAL A 496 -2.47 -9.67 19.10
N GLY A 497 -3.30 -10.63 19.51
CA GLY A 497 -2.89 -12.02 19.65
C GLY A 497 -2.49 -12.65 18.32
N ALA A 498 -3.31 -12.49 17.28
CA ALA A 498 -3.03 -13.00 15.94
C ALA A 498 -1.79 -12.34 15.32
N ALA A 499 -1.61 -11.03 15.48
CA ALA A 499 -0.44 -10.32 15.00
C ALA A 499 0.86 -10.62 15.77
N HIS A 500 0.76 -11.33 16.91
CA HIS A 500 1.90 -11.65 17.77
C HIS A 500 2.68 -10.40 18.23
N TYR A 501 1.99 -9.27 18.41
CA TYR A 501 2.65 -8.04 18.81
C TYR A 501 3.24 -8.16 20.22
N PRO A 502 4.49 -7.67 20.43
CA PRO A 502 5.04 -7.54 21.76
C PRO A 502 4.13 -6.66 22.62
N TYR A 503 3.72 -7.16 23.77
CA TYR A 503 2.86 -6.40 24.66
C TYR A 503 3.53 -5.11 25.15
N TYR A 504 2.76 -4.03 25.07
CA TYR A 504 3.16 -2.70 25.50
C TYR A 504 2.31 -2.26 26.70
N THR A 505 2.95 -1.60 27.66
CA THR A 505 2.28 -0.92 28.78
C THR A 505 2.97 0.43 28.97
N PRO A 506 2.23 1.55 28.85
CA PRO A 506 2.84 2.87 29.00
C PRO A 506 3.34 3.10 30.43
N THR A 507 4.47 3.79 30.56
CA THR A 507 5.08 4.14 31.86
C THR A 507 4.49 5.41 32.48
N THR A 508 3.75 6.20 31.69
CA THR A 508 3.17 7.50 32.07
C THR A 508 1.71 7.41 32.54
N GLY A 509 1.12 6.21 32.54
CA GLY A 509 -0.30 5.98 32.88
C GLY A 509 -1.09 5.42 31.70
N GLN A 510 -2.38 5.19 31.91
CA GLN A 510 -3.30 4.72 30.85
C GLN A 510 -3.45 5.78 29.74
N THR A 511 -3.51 5.35 28.48
CA THR A 511 -3.77 6.25 27.35
C THR A 511 -5.24 6.68 27.31
N PHE A 512 -6.15 5.71 27.53
CA PHE A 512 -7.58 5.96 27.47
C PHE A 512 -8.18 6.10 28.86
N SER A 513 -8.99 7.14 29.05
CA SER A 513 -9.61 7.47 30.34
C SER A 513 -10.53 6.37 30.90
N ASP A 514 -11.13 5.55 30.01
CA ASP A 514 -12.06 4.46 30.34
C ASP A 514 -11.43 3.06 30.27
N VAL A 515 -10.11 2.96 30.12
CA VAL A 515 -9.36 1.70 30.14
C VAL A 515 -8.32 1.72 31.27
N PRO A 516 -8.75 1.50 32.53
CA PRO A 516 -7.82 1.43 33.65
C PRO A 516 -6.86 0.25 33.54
N PRO A 517 -5.68 0.28 34.20
CA PRO A 517 -4.77 -0.87 34.26
C PRO A 517 -5.40 -2.16 34.78
N SER A 518 -6.49 -2.06 35.54
CA SER A 518 -7.28 -3.21 36.01
C SER A 518 -8.23 -3.79 34.95
N ASN A 519 -8.39 -3.13 33.80
CA ASN A 519 -9.20 -3.64 32.69
C ASN A 519 -8.47 -4.84 32.06
N VAL A 520 -9.19 -5.95 31.88
CA VAL A 520 -8.64 -7.20 31.35
C VAL A 520 -8.10 -7.08 29.91
N PHE A 521 -8.49 -6.04 29.18
CA PHE A 521 -8.01 -5.73 27.83
C PHE A 521 -6.95 -4.62 27.80
N PHE A 522 -6.56 -4.07 28.96
CA PHE A 522 -5.66 -2.91 29.04
C PHE A 522 -4.39 -3.09 28.19
N VAL A 523 -3.64 -4.16 28.44
CA VAL A 523 -2.38 -4.41 27.72
C VAL A 523 -2.61 -4.54 26.21
N SER A 524 -3.65 -5.26 25.77
CA SER A 524 -3.95 -5.40 24.34
C SER A 524 -4.35 -4.08 23.70
N ILE A 525 -5.15 -3.26 24.40
CA ILE A 525 -5.59 -1.95 23.90
C ILE A 525 -4.40 -0.99 23.78
N GLU A 526 -3.56 -0.91 24.80
CA GLU A 526 -2.35 -0.09 24.78
C GLU A 526 -1.37 -0.57 23.70
N THR A 527 -1.24 -1.88 23.50
CA THR A 527 -0.41 -2.45 22.43
C THR A 527 -0.94 -2.08 21.05
N ALA A 528 -2.24 -2.27 20.81
CA ALA A 528 -2.86 -1.95 19.53
C ALA A 528 -2.80 -0.45 19.22
N HIS A 529 -2.94 0.40 20.25
CA HIS A 529 -2.77 1.83 20.10
C HIS A 529 -1.33 2.22 19.78
N ASN A 530 -0.37 1.67 20.53
CA ASN A 530 1.05 1.91 20.30
C ASN A 530 1.51 1.47 18.91
N LYS A 531 0.92 0.40 18.38
CA LYS A 531 1.16 -0.08 17.01
C LYS A 531 0.41 0.70 15.94
N GLY A 532 -0.50 1.62 16.27
CA GLY A 532 -1.29 2.36 15.30
C GLY A 532 -2.44 1.56 14.67
N VAL A 533 -2.81 0.43 15.26
CA VAL A 533 -3.95 -0.41 14.82
C VAL A 533 -5.28 0.25 15.19
N ILE A 534 -5.33 0.99 16.31
CA ILE A 534 -6.55 1.64 16.80
C ILE A 534 -6.25 2.92 17.59
N ASN A 535 -6.92 4.03 17.28
CA ASN A 535 -6.65 5.35 17.89
C ASN A 535 -7.65 5.76 18.99
N GLY A 536 -8.69 4.98 19.25
CA GLY A 536 -9.76 5.36 20.17
C GLY A 536 -10.69 6.43 19.60
N TYR A 537 -11.33 7.20 20.48
CA TYR A 537 -12.25 8.30 20.13
C TYR A 537 -11.66 9.66 20.54
N ASN A 538 -12.12 10.74 19.89
CA ASN A 538 -11.63 12.11 20.12
C ASN A 538 -11.82 12.63 21.56
N ASP A 539 -12.63 11.96 22.37
CA ASP A 539 -12.88 12.27 23.78
C ASP A 539 -11.91 11.54 24.75
N ASN A 540 -10.81 10.98 24.23
CA ASN A 540 -9.84 10.17 24.97
C ASN A 540 -10.45 8.92 25.63
N THR A 541 -11.49 8.35 25.02
CA THR A 541 -12.07 7.05 25.40
C THR A 541 -11.79 5.97 24.36
N PHE A 542 -11.82 4.71 24.77
CA PHE A 542 -11.70 3.54 23.90
C PHE A 542 -13.03 2.78 23.73
N ARG A 543 -13.87 2.83 24.76
CA ARG A 543 -15.17 2.16 24.90
C ARG A 543 -15.07 0.65 24.77
N PRO A 544 -14.27 -0.03 25.63
CA PRO A 544 -13.90 -1.44 25.46
C PRO A 544 -15.08 -2.40 25.48
N ASN A 545 -16.19 -2.03 26.14
CA ASN A 545 -17.39 -2.86 26.27
C ASN A 545 -18.44 -2.61 25.18
N ASN A 546 -18.24 -1.62 24.30
CA ASN A 546 -19.18 -1.36 23.22
C ASN A 546 -19.06 -2.45 22.15
N SER A 547 -20.20 -2.85 21.59
CA SER A 547 -20.22 -3.75 20.43
C SER A 547 -19.62 -3.07 19.20
N VAL A 548 -18.93 -3.86 18.37
CA VAL A 548 -18.26 -3.39 17.15
C VAL A 548 -19.19 -3.55 15.96
N ARG A 549 -19.26 -2.53 15.08
CA ARG A 549 -19.93 -2.66 13.78
C ARG A 549 -19.08 -3.45 12.79
N ARG A 550 -19.71 -4.04 11.76
CA ARG A 550 -19.01 -4.81 10.73
C ARG A 550 -17.95 -4.01 9.98
N ASP A 551 -18.19 -2.72 9.74
CA ASP A 551 -17.23 -1.85 9.08
C ASP A 551 -16.02 -1.50 9.97
N GLU A 552 -16.25 -1.19 11.25
CA GLU A 552 -15.21 -1.00 12.25
C GLU A 552 -14.35 -2.26 12.45
N MET A 553 -14.97 -3.45 12.42
CA MET A 553 -14.26 -4.72 12.41
C MET A 553 -13.25 -4.79 11.27
N ALA A 554 -13.73 -4.56 10.05
CA ALA A 554 -12.92 -4.69 8.85
C ALA A 554 -11.70 -3.78 8.95
N GLN A 555 -11.90 -2.53 9.40
CA GLN A 555 -10.80 -1.60 9.62
C GLN A 555 -9.77 -2.10 10.65
N ILE A 556 -10.23 -2.59 11.80
CA ILE A 556 -9.32 -3.03 12.88
C ILE A 556 -8.53 -4.27 12.43
N VAL A 557 -9.17 -5.23 11.77
CA VAL A 557 -8.48 -6.43 11.26
C VAL A 557 -7.54 -6.06 10.12
N TYR A 558 -7.99 -5.27 9.14
CA TYR A 558 -7.14 -4.77 8.06
C TYR A 558 -5.89 -4.08 8.59
N LYS A 559 -6.03 -3.17 9.57
CA LYS A 559 -4.88 -2.52 10.20
C LYS A 559 -3.99 -3.52 10.92
N GLY A 560 -4.55 -4.49 11.65
CA GLY A 560 -3.75 -5.54 12.28
C GLY A 560 -2.95 -6.39 11.29
N VAL A 561 -3.52 -6.70 10.12
CA VAL A 561 -2.87 -7.51 9.08
C VAL A 561 -1.80 -6.71 8.31
N THR A 562 -2.01 -5.41 8.12
CA THR A 562 -1.13 -4.56 7.29
C THR A 562 -0.11 -3.75 8.09
N THR A 563 -0.21 -3.74 9.41
CA THR A 563 0.73 -3.03 10.30
C THR A 563 1.83 -4.00 10.76
N PRO A 564 3.12 -3.68 10.54
CA PRO A 564 4.23 -4.58 10.86
C PRO A 564 4.53 -4.81 12.37
#